data_AF-K2FVU9-F1
#
_entry.id   AF-K2FVU9-F1
#
_cell.length_a   1.000
_cell.length_b   1.000
_cell.length_c   1.000
_cell.angle_alpha   90.00
_cell.angle_beta   90.00
_cell.angle_gamma   90.00
#
_symmetry.space_group_name_H-M   'P 1'
#
loop_
_entity.id
_entity.type
_entity.pdbx_description
1 polymer ?
#
loop_
_entity_poly.entity_id
_entity_poly.type
_entity_poly.pdbx_seq_one_letter_code
_entity_poly.pdbx_strand_id
1 'polypeptide(L)'
;MLFRRGIQVEKKGGNIMYRPKPIPPFKTLDEEADFWDTHDLSPLMRGEKVALEDLELIEKEKKEVLVIRIQKSIKKRIEKIAKSKGINPTTLSRMWLIEKLGQMGA
;
A
#
# COMPACT_ATOMS: atom_id res chain seq x y z
N MET A 1 10.43 13.17 -8.71
CA MET A 1 9.96 14.28 -9.57
C MET A 1 8.82 13.75 -10.46
N LEU A 2 7.54 13.90 -10.08
CA LEU A 2 6.43 13.25 -10.82
C LEU A 2 5.16 14.12 -11.05
N PHE A 3 5.21 15.43 -10.86
CA PHE A 3 4.07 16.32 -11.18
C PHE A 3 4.44 17.33 -12.29
N ARG A 4 4.55 16.88 -13.54
CA ARG A 4 4.79 17.75 -14.71
C ARG A 4 3.89 17.46 -15.92
N ARG A 5 2.68 16.94 -15.73
CA ARG A 5 1.64 17.01 -16.77
C ARG A 5 0.52 17.92 -16.28
N GLY A 6 0.31 19.03 -16.99
CA GLY A 6 -0.77 19.98 -16.69
C GLY A 6 -2.13 19.38 -17.01
N ILE A 7 -3.14 19.80 -16.26
CA ILE A 7 -4.54 19.36 -16.43
C ILE A 7 -5.21 20.36 -17.38
N GLN A 8 -5.79 19.87 -18.48
CA GLN A 8 -6.62 20.72 -19.34
C GLN A 8 -7.96 20.98 -18.64
N VAL A 9 -8.35 22.26 -18.53
CA VAL A 9 -9.62 22.65 -17.95
C VAL A 9 -10.34 23.57 -18.94
N GLU A 10 -11.55 23.17 -19.32
CA GLU A 10 -12.43 23.95 -20.18
C GLU A 10 -13.15 25.02 -19.36
N LYS A 11 -12.99 26.30 -19.72
CA LYS A 11 -13.78 27.42 -19.19
C LYS A 11 -14.39 28.20 -20.35
N LYS A 12 -15.58 28.79 -20.14
CA LYS A 12 -16.25 29.67 -21.11
C LYS A 12 -15.31 30.85 -21.44
N GLY A 13 -14.65 30.77 -22.61
CA GLY A 13 -13.65 31.74 -23.07
C GLY A 13 -12.34 31.15 -23.60
N GLY A 14 -12.10 29.84 -23.48
CA GLY A 14 -10.93 29.16 -24.07
C GLY A 14 -10.31 28.09 -23.18
N ASN A 15 -9.52 27.19 -23.78
CA ASN A 15 -8.79 26.13 -23.08
C ASN A 15 -7.62 26.71 -22.29
N ILE A 16 -7.62 26.54 -20.97
CA ILE A 16 -6.50 26.93 -20.10
C ILE A 16 -5.77 25.68 -19.59
N MET A 17 -4.43 25.71 -19.62
CA MET A 17 -3.59 24.70 -18.99
C MET A 17 -3.51 24.98 -17.49
N TYR A 18 -4.29 24.26 -16.68
CA TYR A 18 -4.26 24.38 -15.23
C TYR A 18 -3.12 23.53 -14.64
N ARG A 19 -2.23 24.19 -13.91
CA ARG A 19 -1.18 23.51 -13.14
C ARG A 19 -1.57 23.60 -11.67
N PRO A 20 -2.09 22.52 -11.06
CA PRO A 20 -2.42 22.56 -9.65
C PRO A 20 -1.18 22.91 -8.82
N LYS A 21 -1.35 23.78 -7.83
CA LYS A 21 -0.30 24.03 -6.84
C LYS A 21 -0.15 22.76 -5.99
N PRO A 22 1.08 22.33 -5.67
CA PRO A 22 1.29 21.20 -4.77
C PRO A 22 0.68 21.51 -3.40
N ILE A 23 0.15 20.49 -2.73
CA ILE A 23 -0.37 20.59 -1.36
C ILE A 23 0.83 20.90 -0.44
N PRO A 24 0.77 21.95 0.40
CA PRO A 24 1.85 22.29 1.30
C PRO A 24 1.98 21.25 2.43
N PRO A 25 3.16 21.10 3.05
CA PRO A 25 3.27 20.34 4.29
C PRO A 25 2.56 21.09 5.43
N PHE A 26 1.64 20.42 6.12
CA PHE A 26 0.94 20.98 7.28
C PHE A 26 1.78 20.84 8.55
N LYS A 27 1.68 21.82 9.46
CA LYS A 27 2.38 21.80 10.75
C LYS A 27 1.50 21.26 11.87
N THR A 28 0.18 21.42 11.77
CA THR A 28 -0.80 20.96 12.76
C THR A 28 -1.99 20.30 12.08
N LEU A 29 -2.73 19.47 12.84
CA LEU A 29 -3.95 18.83 12.35
C LEU A 29 -5.07 19.85 12.07
N ASP A 30 -5.14 20.93 12.85
CA ASP A 30 -6.14 21.99 12.64
C ASP A 30 -5.91 22.74 11.31
N GLU A 31 -4.65 23.03 10.97
CA GLU A 31 -4.28 23.65 9.68
C GLU A 31 -4.64 22.74 8.50
N GLU A 32 -4.47 21.42 8.67
CA GLU A 32 -4.87 20.44 7.67
C GLU A 32 -6.39 20.42 7.51
N ALA A 33 -7.15 20.38 8.60
CA ALA A 33 -8.62 20.38 8.57
C ALA A 33 -9.17 21.63 7.86
N ASP A 34 -8.66 22.83 8.23
CA ASP A 34 -9.04 24.09 7.61
C ASP A 34 -8.71 24.09 6.10
N PHE A 35 -7.60 23.48 5.69
CA PHE A 35 -7.25 23.35 4.28
C PHE A 35 -8.26 22.50 3.50
N TRP A 36 -8.63 21.32 4.04
CA TRP A 36 -9.60 20.42 3.41
C TRP A 36 -11.01 21.04 3.31
N ASP A 37 -11.42 21.85 4.28
CA ASP A 37 -12.72 22.53 4.28
C ASP A 37 -12.79 23.71 3.30
N THR A 38 -11.67 24.40 3.07
CA THR A 38 -11.64 25.66 2.31
C THR A 38 -11.20 25.51 0.84
N HIS A 39 -10.48 24.45 0.48
CA HIS A 39 -9.87 24.32 -0.84
C HIS A 39 -10.67 23.40 -1.78
N ASP A 40 -10.99 23.89 -2.98
CA ASP A 40 -11.58 23.06 -4.03
C ASP A 40 -10.55 22.13 -4.67
N LEU A 41 -10.73 20.82 -4.45
CA LEU A 41 -9.88 19.75 -4.97
C LEU A 41 -10.42 19.14 -6.27
N SER A 42 -11.59 19.58 -6.74
CA SER A 42 -12.15 19.14 -8.02
C SER A 42 -11.15 19.22 -9.18
N PRO A 43 -10.26 20.23 -9.28
CA PRO A 43 -9.22 20.26 -10.30
C PRO A 43 -8.19 19.13 -10.21
N LEU A 44 -7.84 18.67 -9.00
CA LEU A 44 -6.91 17.56 -8.80
C LEU A 44 -7.55 16.22 -9.15
N MET A 45 -8.84 16.06 -8.83
CA MET A 45 -9.62 14.85 -9.08
C MET A 45 -10.00 14.64 -10.55
N ARG A 46 -9.89 15.69 -11.39
CA ARG A 46 -10.13 15.63 -12.84
C ARG A 46 -8.96 15.05 -13.65
N GLY A 47 -7.83 14.78 -13.01
CA GLY A 47 -6.70 14.11 -13.65
C GLY A 47 -7.01 12.65 -13.99
N GLU A 48 -6.18 12.06 -14.87
CA GLU A 48 -6.21 10.63 -15.17
C GLU A 48 -5.99 9.83 -13.88
N LYS A 49 -6.96 8.99 -13.52
CA LYS A 49 -6.84 8.09 -12.37
C LYS A 49 -5.92 6.95 -12.76
N VAL A 50 -4.82 6.78 -12.03
CA VAL A 50 -3.94 5.63 -12.18
C VAL A 50 -4.64 4.42 -11.56
N ALA A 51 -4.69 3.30 -12.29
CA ALA A 51 -5.25 2.07 -11.75
C ALA A 51 -4.43 1.63 -10.53
N LEU A 52 -5.07 0.97 -9.56
CA LEU A 52 -4.36 0.57 -8.34
C LEU A 52 -3.20 -0.39 -8.66
N GLU A 53 -3.36 -1.17 -9.73
CA GLU A 53 -2.38 -2.11 -10.27
C GLU A 53 -1.15 -1.43 -10.87
N ASP A 54 -1.29 -0.16 -11.29
CA ASP A 54 -0.22 0.64 -11.90
C ASP A 54 0.54 1.49 -10.86
N LEU A 55 0.10 1.49 -9.59
CA LEU A 55 0.82 2.17 -8.51
C LEU A 55 2.05 1.35 -8.11
N GLU A 56 3.19 2.01 -7.99
CA GLU A 56 4.39 1.40 -7.40
C GLU A 56 4.11 0.98 -5.95
N LEU A 57 4.31 -0.30 -5.64
CA LEU A 57 4.20 -0.82 -4.29
C LEU A 57 5.17 -0.08 -3.36
N ILE A 58 4.63 0.59 -2.33
CA ILE A 58 5.38 1.37 -1.33
C ILE A 58 6.42 0.49 -0.62
N GLU A 59 6.15 -0.81 -0.48
CA GLU A 59 7.12 -1.79 -0.01
C GLU A 59 7.48 -2.76 -1.14
N LYS A 60 8.78 -2.86 -1.46
CA LYS A 60 9.29 -3.96 -2.28
C LYS A 60 8.89 -5.28 -1.63
N GLU A 61 8.23 -6.12 -2.40
CA GLU A 61 7.82 -7.47 -2.03
C GLU A 61 9.05 -8.25 -1.54
N LYS A 62 9.15 -8.51 -0.23
CA LYS A 62 10.27 -9.27 0.37
C LYS A 62 10.13 -10.75 0.00
N LYS A 63 10.57 -11.11 -1.21
CA LYS A 63 10.41 -12.44 -1.83
C LYS A 63 11.63 -13.34 -1.66
N GLU A 64 12.03 -13.64 -0.42
CA GLU A 64 12.84 -14.84 -0.23
C GLU A 64 11.93 -16.04 -0.03
N VAL A 65 11.98 -16.98 -0.97
CA VAL A 65 11.17 -18.19 -0.98
C VAL A 65 12.02 -19.37 -0.53
N LEU A 66 11.60 -20.00 0.57
CA LEU A 66 12.23 -21.22 1.08
C LEU A 66 11.38 -22.44 0.71
N VAL A 67 11.93 -23.33 -0.13
CA VAL A 67 11.27 -24.59 -0.51
C VAL A 67 11.81 -25.73 0.36
N ILE A 68 10.95 -26.31 1.20
CA ILE A 68 11.32 -27.39 2.13
C ILE A 68 10.54 -28.67 1.78
N ARG A 69 11.25 -29.79 1.66
CA ARG A 69 10.60 -31.11 1.58
C ARG A 69 10.22 -31.57 2.99
N ILE A 70 8.94 -31.84 3.19
CA ILE A 70 8.39 -32.37 4.45
C ILE A 70 7.51 -33.57 4.17
N GLN A 71 7.32 -34.42 5.19
CA GLN A 71 6.38 -35.54 5.10
C GLN A 71 4.94 -35.02 4.95
N LYS A 72 4.12 -35.77 4.22
CA LYS A 72 2.69 -35.46 3.99
C LYS A 72 1.90 -35.35 5.30
N SER A 73 2.24 -36.16 6.31
CA SER A 73 1.65 -36.13 7.65
C SER A 73 1.86 -34.78 8.34
N ILE A 74 3.07 -34.22 8.25
CA ILE A 74 3.43 -32.93 8.83
C ILE A 74 2.68 -31.80 8.14
N LYS A 75 2.66 -31.78 6.80
CA LYS A 75 1.90 -30.78 6.03
C LYS A 75 0.43 -30.73 6.45
N LYS A 76 -0.23 -31.90 6.52
CA LYS A 76 -1.64 -32.00 6.96
C LYS A 76 -1.86 -31.46 8.38
N ARG A 77 -0.90 -31.68 9.28
CA ARG A 77 -0.99 -31.21 10.67
C ARG A 77 -0.88 -29.69 10.76
N ILE A 78 0.02 -29.09 9.99
CA ILE A 78 0.14 -27.62 9.85
C ILE A 78 -1.17 -27.04 9.30
N GLU A 79 -1.70 -27.61 8.22
CA GLU A 79 -2.96 -27.16 7.62
C GLU A 79 -4.14 -27.21 8.60
N LYS A 80 -4.25 -28.29 9.38
CA LYS A 80 -5.31 -28.43 10.40
C LYS A 80 -5.22 -27.35 11.48
N ILE A 81 -4.01 -27.08 11.98
CA ILE A 81 -3.78 -26.08 13.04
C ILE A 81 -4.00 -24.66 12.49
N ALA A 82 -3.49 -24.37 11.29
CA ALA A 82 -3.66 -23.10 10.62
C ALA A 82 -5.14 -22.79 10.39
N LYS A 83 -5.92 -23.79 9.92
CA LYS A 83 -7.37 -23.68 9.74
C LYS A 83 -8.10 -23.37 11.04
N SER A 84 -7.76 -24.06 12.15
CA SER A 84 -8.37 -23.75 13.46
C SER A 84 -8.05 -22.35 13.99
N LYS A 85 -6.97 -21.73 13.50
CA LYS A 85 -6.53 -20.39 13.87
C LYS A 85 -6.95 -19.31 12.86
N GLY A 86 -7.62 -19.68 11.77
CA GLY A 86 -8.03 -18.74 10.72
C GLY A 86 -6.87 -18.10 9.95
N ILE A 87 -5.70 -18.75 9.91
CA ILE A 87 -4.49 -18.21 9.23
C ILE A 87 -4.00 -19.16 8.13
N ASN A 88 -3.20 -18.62 7.20
CA ASN A 88 -2.59 -19.40 6.13
C ASN A 88 -1.53 -20.37 6.70
N PRO A 89 -1.44 -21.63 6.23
CA PRO A 89 -0.38 -22.58 6.62
C PRO A 89 1.04 -22.02 6.47
N THR A 90 1.32 -21.22 5.44
CA THR A 90 2.61 -20.54 5.23
C THR A 90 2.87 -19.51 6.33
N THR A 91 1.86 -18.74 6.72
CA THR A 91 1.97 -17.77 7.83
C THR A 91 2.26 -18.46 9.15
N LEU A 92 1.54 -19.55 9.47
CA LEU A 92 1.79 -20.33 10.68
C LEU A 92 3.21 -20.92 10.68
N SER A 93 3.64 -21.47 9.54
CA SER A 93 4.98 -22.05 9.40
C SER A 93 6.06 -21.00 9.61
N ARG A 94 5.88 -19.80 9.04
CA ARG A 94 6.79 -18.67 9.23
C ARG A 94 6.89 -18.24 10.69
N MET A 95 5.76 -18.15 11.40
CA MET A 95 5.74 -17.79 12.82
C MET A 95 6.51 -18.80 13.68
N TRP A 96 6.29 -20.10 13.46
CA TRP A 96 7.03 -21.13 14.19
C TRP A 96 8.53 -21.13 13.89
N LEU A 97 8.93 -20.88 12.64
CA LEU A 97 10.34 -20.75 12.29
C LEU A 97 10.99 -19.57 13.04
N ILE A 98 10.33 -18.41 13.07
CA ILE A 98 10.79 -17.23 13.80
C ILE A 98 10.89 -17.53 15.31
N GLU A 99 9.87 -18.16 15.89
CA GLU A 99 9.84 -18.53 17.30
C GLU A 99 11.00 -19.46 17.67
N LYS A 100 11.27 -20.48 16.83
CA LYS A 100 12.37 -21.42 17.07
C LYS A 100 13.74 -20.79 16.95
N LEU A 101 13.94 -19.89 15.98
CA LEU A 101 15.17 -19.13 15.85
C LEU A 101 15.38 -18.20 17.05
N GLY A 102 14.32 -17.55 17.53
CA GLY A 102 14.37 -16.70 18.74
C GLY A 102 14.75 -17.48 20.00
N GLN A 103 14.35 -18.75 20.11
CA GLN A 103 14.74 -19.63 21.22
C GLN A 103 16.20 -20.07 21.18
N MET A 104 16.84 -20.07 20.00
CA MET A 104 18.23 -20.51 19.82
C MET A 104 19.24 -19.35 19.87
N GLY A 105 18.77 -18.09 19.75
CA GLY A 105 19.60 -16.89 19.75
C GLY A 105 19.66 -16.15 21.10
N ALA A 106 19.45 -16.85 22.22
CA ALA A 106 19.60 -16.35 23.58
C ALA A 106 20.83 -16.97 24.26
#